data_AF-A0A3D6CH32-F1
#
_entry.id   AF-A0A3D6CH32-F1
#
_cell.length_a   1.000
_cell.length_b   1.000
_cell.length_c   1.000
_cell.angle_alpha   90.00
_cell.angle_beta   90.00
_cell.angle_gamma   90.00
#
_symmetry.space_group_name_H-M   'P 1'
#
loop_
_entity.id
_entity.type
_entity.pdbx_description
1 polymer ?
#
loop_
_entity_poly.entity_id
_entity_poly.type
_entity_poly.pdbx_seq_one_letter_code
_entity_poly.pdbx_strand_id
1 'polypeptide(L)'
;MKRIFPNLHQPSRLILPCLFFLLGRTVCAQNKDERKILETIDMEMAYWNAGDIEGYVSLYAPDDSTRMILSKGAAYGKQAILQFYQKYWPKEKMGKLLLDGTA
;
A
#
# COMPACT_ATOMS: atom_id res chain seq x y z
N MET A 1 64.53 -8.49 20.46
CA MET A 1 63.72 -7.31 20.05
C MET A 1 63.42 -7.41 18.56
N LYS A 2 62.17 -7.73 18.17
CA LYS A 2 61.56 -7.42 16.86
C LYS A 2 60.04 -7.69 16.92
N ARG A 3 59.33 -6.59 17.14
CA ARG A 3 57.94 -6.25 16.75
C ARG A 3 57.67 -6.65 15.27
N ILE A 4 56.48 -6.85 14.70
CA ILE A 4 55.06 -6.53 14.97
C ILE A 4 54.25 -7.27 13.86
N PHE A 5 53.02 -7.71 14.14
CA PHE A 5 52.03 -8.20 13.14
C PHE A 5 51.79 -7.18 12.01
N PRO A 6 51.66 -7.59 10.73
CA PRO A 6 50.32 -7.55 10.10
C PRO A 6 50.14 -8.67 9.03
N ASN A 7 48.95 -9.19 8.78
CA ASN A 7 47.96 -8.56 7.90
C ASN A 7 46.57 -9.14 8.16
N LEU A 8 45.68 -8.27 8.61
CA LEU A 8 44.25 -8.49 8.73
C LEU A 8 43.60 -8.12 7.37
N HIS A 9 42.86 -9.07 6.79
CA HIS A 9 41.84 -8.92 5.74
C HIS A 9 42.21 -8.14 4.45
N GLN A 10 42.41 -8.88 3.35
CA GLN A 10 42.10 -8.37 2.00
C GLN A 10 40.59 -8.55 1.77
N PRO A 11 39.74 -7.50 1.80
CA PRO A 11 38.33 -7.66 1.45
C PRO A 11 38.23 -8.14 -0.01
N SER A 12 37.42 -9.18 -0.25
CA SER A 12 37.32 -9.78 -1.57
C SER A 12 36.86 -8.73 -2.59
N ARG A 13 37.64 -8.59 -3.68
CA ARG A 13 37.47 -7.58 -4.75
C ARG A 13 36.11 -7.66 -5.48
N LEU A 14 35.24 -8.59 -5.08
CA LEU A 14 33.93 -8.87 -5.67
C LEU A 14 32.77 -8.30 -4.83
N ILE A 15 33.00 -7.79 -3.61
CA ILE A 15 31.94 -7.23 -2.76
C ILE A 15 31.38 -5.92 -3.36
N LEU A 16 32.28 -5.07 -3.88
CA LEU A 16 31.92 -3.76 -4.43
C LEU A 16 31.03 -3.84 -5.70
N PRO A 17 31.29 -4.69 -6.71
CA PRO A 17 30.39 -4.84 -7.85
C PRO A 17 29.05 -5.52 -7.49
N CYS A 18 29.03 -6.47 -6.55
CA CYS A 18 27.77 -7.05 -6.05
C CYS A 18 26.88 -6.01 -5.36
N LEU A 19 27.47 -5.12 -4.56
CA LEU A 19 26.73 -4.03 -3.90
C LEU A 19 26.15 -3.04 -4.92
N PHE A 20 26.91 -2.72 -5.97
CA PHE A 20 26.45 -1.83 -7.04
C PHE A 20 25.28 -2.43 -7.86
N PHE A 21 25.31 -3.74 -8.10
CA PHE A 21 24.23 -4.45 -8.82
C PHE A 21 22.92 -4.51 -8.02
N LEU A 22 22.99 -4.55 -6.67
CA LEU A 22 21.82 -4.51 -5.79
C LEU A 22 21.18 -3.11 -5.73
N LEU A 23 21.99 -2.05 -5.78
CA LEU A 23 21.52 -0.65 -5.75
C LEU A 23 20.77 -0.24 -7.03
N GLY A 24 21.07 -0.85 -8.18
CA GLY A 24 20.37 -0.56 -9.44
C GLY A 24 18.91 -1.03 -9.48
N ARG A 25 18.50 -1.95 -8.60
CA ARG A 25 17.15 -2.54 -8.62
C ARG A 25 16.08 -1.72 -7.89
N THR A 26 16.46 -0.81 -6.99
CA THR A 26 15.52 -0.04 -6.17
C THR A 26 14.92 1.17 -6.89
N VAL A 27 15.56 1.68 -7.96
CA VAL A 27 15.13 2.92 -8.64
C VAL A 27 13.86 2.75 -9.49
N CYS A 28 13.60 1.56 -10.05
CA CYS A 28 12.45 1.35 -10.95
C CYS A 28 11.16 0.87 -10.27
N ALA A 29 11.20 0.49 -8.99
CA ALA A 29 10.03 -0.06 -8.29
C ALA A 29 9.03 1.02 -7.86
N GLN A 30 9.52 2.20 -7.46
CA GLN A 30 8.69 3.26 -6.85
C GLN A 30 7.56 3.76 -7.77
N ASN A 31 7.80 3.87 -9.08
CA ASN A 31 6.83 4.41 -10.03
C ASN A 31 5.63 3.47 -10.29
N LYS A 32 5.80 2.15 -10.17
CA LYS A 32 4.72 1.19 -10.44
C LYS A 32 3.70 1.14 -9.30
N ASP A 33 4.19 1.13 -8.07
CA ASP A 33 3.33 1.08 -6.89
C ASP A 33 2.57 2.39 -6.73
N GLU A 34 3.22 3.54 -6.96
CA GLU A 34 2.58 4.86 -6.99
C GLU A 34 1.41 4.90 -7.99
N ARG A 35 1.64 4.47 -9.23
CA ARG A 35 0.59 4.44 -10.26
C ARG A 35 -0.59 3.57 -9.83
N LYS A 36 -0.32 2.38 -9.28
CA LYS A 36 -1.37 1.48 -8.83
C LYS A 36 -2.17 2.05 -7.66
N ILE A 37 -1.51 2.80 -6.76
CA ILE A 37 -2.18 3.52 -5.68
C ILE A 37 -3.11 4.58 -6.26
N LEU A 38 -2.62 5.41 -7.20
CA LEU A 38 -3.43 6.45 -7.85
C LEU A 38 -4.64 5.85 -8.60
N GLU A 39 -4.43 4.78 -9.37
CA GLU A 39 -5.53 4.05 -10.03
C GLU A 39 -6.55 3.50 -9.02
N THR A 40 -6.09 3.03 -7.87
CA THR A 40 -6.98 2.55 -6.79
C THR A 40 -7.82 3.69 -6.22
N ILE A 41 -7.22 4.87 -6.03
CA ILE A 41 -7.92 6.06 -5.56
C ILE A 41 -8.96 6.54 -6.60
N ASP A 42 -8.63 6.50 -7.90
CA ASP A 42 -9.57 6.83 -8.96
C ASP A 42 -10.78 5.89 -8.97
N MET A 43 -10.54 4.59 -8.81
CA MET A 43 -11.60 3.59 -8.65
C MET A 43 -12.44 3.86 -7.40
N GLU A 44 -11.81 4.23 -6.29
CA GLU A 44 -12.50 4.56 -5.04
C GLU A 44 -13.52 5.69 -5.26
N MET A 45 -13.10 6.78 -5.91
CA MET A 45 -13.99 7.89 -6.28
C MET A 45 -15.09 7.45 -7.24
N ALA A 46 -14.76 6.66 -8.26
CA ALA A 46 -15.73 6.19 -9.24
C ALA A 46 -16.83 5.33 -8.60
N TYR A 47 -16.45 4.34 -7.78
CA TYR A 47 -17.41 3.48 -7.08
C TYR A 47 -18.25 4.27 -6.07
N TRP A 48 -17.61 5.13 -5.28
CA TRP A 48 -18.34 5.97 -4.33
C TRP A 48 -19.38 6.85 -5.02
N ASN A 49 -18.98 7.55 -6.08
CA ASN A 49 -19.85 8.48 -6.81
C ASN A 49 -20.96 7.76 -7.60
N ALA A 50 -20.75 6.50 -7.98
CA ALA A 50 -21.80 5.66 -8.58
C ALA A 50 -22.80 5.12 -7.53
N GLY A 51 -22.44 5.16 -6.25
CA GLY A 51 -23.15 4.49 -5.17
C GLY A 51 -22.91 2.98 -5.13
N ASP A 52 -21.80 2.51 -5.70
CA ASP A 52 -21.42 1.10 -5.76
C ASP A 52 -20.60 0.70 -4.53
N ILE A 53 -21.31 0.27 -3.48
CA ILE A 53 -20.70 -0.14 -2.22
C ILE A 53 -19.89 -1.43 -2.36
N GLU A 54 -20.33 -2.37 -3.20
CA GLU A 54 -19.62 -3.63 -3.40
C GLU A 54 -18.29 -3.38 -4.11
N GLY A 55 -18.30 -2.57 -5.18
CA GLY A 55 -17.11 -2.07 -5.85
C GLY A 55 -16.18 -1.34 -4.90
N TYR A 56 -16.70 -0.41 -4.09
CA TYR A 56 -15.92 0.36 -3.10
C TYR A 56 -15.22 -0.56 -2.09
N VAL A 57 -15.94 -1.52 -1.49
CA VAL A 57 -15.38 -2.44 -0.49
C VAL A 57 -14.43 -3.47 -1.11
N SER A 58 -14.57 -3.77 -2.40
CA SER A 58 -13.66 -4.67 -3.12
C SER A 58 -12.20 -4.20 -3.09
N LEU A 59 -11.98 -2.88 -3.02
CA LEU A 59 -10.65 -2.24 -3.02
C LEU A 59 -9.86 -2.47 -1.72
N TYR A 60 -10.50 -2.87 -0.63
CA TYR A 60 -9.79 -3.23 0.61
C TYR A 60 -8.90 -4.46 0.41
N ALA A 61 -7.93 -4.69 1.30
CA ALA A 61 -7.10 -5.89 1.25
C ALA A 61 -7.97 -7.15 1.46
N PRO A 62 -7.76 -8.24 0.70
CA PRO A 62 -8.58 -9.45 0.78
C PRO A 62 -8.40 -10.24 2.08
N ASP A 63 -7.38 -9.92 2.87
CA ASP A 63 -7.06 -10.63 4.11
C ASP A 63 -8.00 -10.25 5.26
N ASP A 64 -8.35 -11.25 6.08
CA ASP A 64 -9.25 -11.10 7.22
C ASP A 64 -8.69 -10.20 8.33
N SER A 65 -7.40 -9.81 8.26
CA SER A 65 -6.81 -8.79 9.15
C SER A 65 -7.23 -7.36 8.83
N THR A 66 -7.94 -7.14 7.71
CA THR A 66 -8.46 -5.82 7.35
C THR A 66 -9.40 -5.31 8.42
N ARG A 67 -9.15 -4.08 8.88
CA ARG A 67 -9.92 -3.45 9.96
C ARG A 67 -10.36 -2.05 9.56
N MET A 68 -11.65 -1.79 9.70
CA MET A 68 -12.21 -0.44 9.64
C MET A 68 -12.45 0.05 11.06
N ILE A 69 -11.74 1.10 11.46
CA ILE A 69 -11.82 1.67 12.80
C ILE A 69 -13.01 2.66 12.87
N LEU A 70 -13.85 2.48 13.87
CA LEU A 70 -15.07 3.26 14.11
C LEU A 70 -15.00 3.91 15.50
N SER A 71 -15.83 4.91 15.75
CA SER A 71 -15.87 5.60 17.05
C SER A 71 -16.20 4.69 18.24
N LYS A 72 -16.87 3.55 18.01
CA LYS A 72 -17.30 2.59 19.05
C LYS A 72 -16.64 1.21 18.93
N GLY A 73 -15.58 1.06 18.13
CA GLY A 73 -14.92 -0.24 17.93
C GLY A 73 -14.32 -0.38 16.53
N ALA A 74 -14.26 -1.61 16.02
CA ALA A 74 -13.80 -1.87 14.66
C ALA A 74 -14.67 -2.93 13.98
N ALA A 75 -14.80 -2.83 12.66
CA ALA A 75 -15.27 -3.93 11.82
C ALA A 75 -14.06 -4.73 11.33
N TYR A 76 -14.17 -6.06 11.39
CA TYR A 76 -13.08 -6.98 11.07
C TYR A 76 -13.44 -7.78 9.82
N GLY A 77 -12.54 -7.75 8.83
CA GLY A 77 -12.73 -8.41 7.54
C GLY A 77 -13.69 -7.67 6.61
N LYS A 78 -13.57 -7.95 5.31
CA LYS A 78 -14.36 -7.29 4.24
C LYS A 78 -15.86 -7.46 4.43
N GLN A 79 -16.32 -8.62 4.90
CA GLN A 79 -17.75 -8.89 5.04
C GLN A 79 -18.42 -7.97 6.07
N ALA A 80 -17.79 -7.77 7.23
CA ALA A 80 -18.31 -6.86 8.25
C ALA A 80 -18.27 -5.40 7.79
N ILE A 81 -17.23 -5.02 7.03
CA ILE A 81 -17.11 -3.70 6.42
C ILE A 81 -18.23 -3.48 5.38
N LEU A 82 -18.48 -4.46 4.51
CA LEU A 82 -19.54 -4.41 3.50
C LEU A 82 -20.91 -4.21 4.14
N GLN A 83 -21.24 -5.02 5.15
CA GLN A 83 -22.50 -4.89 5.88
C GLN A 83 -22.65 -3.53 6.57
N PHE A 84 -21.56 -2.97 7.08
CA PHE A 84 -21.57 -1.62 7.66
C PHE A 84 -21.92 -0.56 6.61
N TYR A 85 -21.23 -0.55 5.46
CA TYR A 85 -21.51 0.43 4.40
C TYR A 85 -22.93 0.28 3.86
N GLN A 86 -23.39 -0.94 3.56
CA GLN A 86 -24.76 -1.18 3.09
C GLN A 86 -25.82 -0.67 4.10
N LYS A 87 -25.56 -0.78 5.40
CA LYS A 87 -26.49 -0.34 6.45
C LYS A 87 -26.51 1.18 6.64
N TYR A 88 -25.35 1.83 6.60
CA TYR A 88 -25.21 3.23 7.05
C TYR A 88 -25.02 4.23 5.92
N TRP A 89 -24.59 3.77 4.75
CA TRP A 89 -24.25 4.59 3.58
C TRP A 89 -25.06 4.20 2.33
N PRO A 90 -26.41 4.23 2.38
CA PRO A 90 -27.21 4.08 1.17
C PRO A 90 -26.88 5.22 0.19
N LYS A 91 -27.13 4.99 -1.11
CA LYS A 91 -26.71 5.86 -2.21
C LYS A 91 -27.07 7.34 -2.00
N GLU A 92 -28.21 7.62 -1.42
CA GLU A 92 -28.71 8.98 -1.15
C GLU A 92 -27.87 9.73 -0.11
N LYS A 93 -27.11 9.02 0.72
CA LYS A 93 -26.22 9.58 1.74
C LYS A 93 -24.75 9.65 1.32
N MET A 94 -24.36 8.99 0.23
CA MET A 94 -22.95 8.92 -0.19
C MET A 94 -22.46 10.26 -0.76
N GLY A 95 -23.31 11.01 -1.47
CA GLY A 95 -22.94 12.30 -2.03
C GLY A 95 -21.90 12.18 -3.15
N LYS A 96 -20.97 13.14 -3.23
CA LYS A 96 -19.88 13.16 -4.22
C LYS A 96 -18.53 13.23 -3.52
N LEU A 97 -17.68 12.22 -3.75
CA LEU A 97 -16.29 12.16 -3.33
C LEU A 97 -15.40 12.74 -4.42
N LEU A 98 -14.54 13.68 -4.03
CA LEU A 98 -13.47 14.25 -4.83
C LEU A 98 -12.23 14.31 -3.94
N LEU A 99 -11.16 13.64 -4.35
CA LEU A 99 -9.88 13.66 -3.67
C LEU A 99 -8.93 14.56 -4.45
N ASP A 100 -8.23 15.44 -3.74
CA ASP A 100 -7.22 16.32 -4.33
C ASP A 100 -5.92 15.53 -4.53
N GLY A 101 -5.23 15.75 -5.66
CA GLY A 101 -3.98 15.06 -6.01
C GLY A 101 -4.10 13.78 -6.83
N THR A 102 -5.30 13.42 -7.30
CA THR A 102 -5.51 12.48 -8.41
C THR A 102 -5.47 13.25 -9.74
N ALA A 103 -5.08 12.61 -10.83
CA ALA A 103 -4.81 13.26 -12.13
C ALA A 103 -6.00 14.05 -12.70
#